data_AF-A0A6P2CW55-F1
#
_entry.id   AF-A0A6P2CW55-F1
#
_cell.length_a   1.000
_cell.length_b   1.000
_cell.length_c   1.000
_cell.angle_alpha   90.00
_cell.angle_beta   90.00
_cell.angle_gamma   90.00
#
_symmetry.space_group_name_H-M   'P 1'
#
loop_
_entity.id
_entity.type
_entity.pdbx_description
1 polymer ?
#
loop_
_entity_poly.entity_id
_entity_poly.type
_entity_poly.pdbx_seq_one_letter_code
_entity_poly.pdbx_strand_id
1 'polypeptide(L)'
;MSYRFPIARKILALAGRARRNWLDRHQTPANYWIHMLGIPLAFAGIPLLFVAEWYWGVGAIVGGYLLQWIGHRIEGNDVGEFIPVKRLLGLPVVAIAPQHKPRALEAPAVKE
;
A
#
# COMPACT_ATOMS: atom_id res chain seq x y z
N MET A 1 24.18 -21.07 -18.64
CA MET A 1 24.50 -20.89 -17.21
C MET A 1 23.21 -20.55 -16.46
N SER A 2 22.45 -21.55 -15.98
CA SER A 2 21.22 -21.30 -15.22
C SER A 2 21.59 -20.97 -13.77
N TYR A 3 21.80 -19.69 -13.46
CA TYR A 3 21.89 -19.30 -12.06
C TYR A 3 20.51 -19.40 -11.42
N ARG A 4 20.18 -20.60 -10.91
CA ARG A 4 19.02 -20.80 -10.04
C ARG A 4 19.37 -20.18 -8.71
N PHE A 5 19.09 -18.90 -8.54
CA PHE A 5 19.05 -18.23 -7.24
C PHE A 5 17.63 -18.40 -6.66
N PRO A 6 17.32 -19.51 -5.97
CA PRO A 6 15.96 -19.79 -5.50
C PRO A 6 15.45 -18.69 -4.56
N ILE A 7 16.34 -18.07 -3.79
CA ILE A 7 16.04 -16.97 -2.87
C ILE A 7 15.64 -15.71 -3.66
N ALA A 8 16.46 -15.29 -4.64
CA ALA A 8 16.14 -14.13 -5.47
C ALA A 8 14.80 -14.30 -6.18
N ARG A 9 14.50 -15.50 -6.71
CA ARG A 9 13.20 -15.79 -7.33
C ARG A 9 12.04 -15.65 -6.35
N LYS A 10 12.19 -16.12 -5.11
CA LYS A 10 11.16 -15.95 -4.06
C LYS A 10 10.96 -14.48 -3.69
N ILE A 11 12.04 -13.71 -3.56
CA ILE A 11 11.97 -12.27 -3.27
C ILE A 11 11.26 -11.53 -4.40
N LEU A 12 11.63 -11.77 -5.66
CA LEU A 12 10.98 -11.16 -6.81
C LEU A 12 9.50 -11.53 -6.90
N ALA A 13 9.16 -12.78 -6.60
CA ALA A 13 7.76 -13.22 -6.57
C ALA A 13 6.96 -12.52 -5.45
N LEU A 14 7.56 -12.34 -4.26
CA LEU A 14 6.96 -11.61 -3.14
C LEU A 14 6.76 -10.14 -3.49
N ALA A 15 7.80 -9.47 -4.00
CA ALA A 15 7.75 -8.08 -4.42
C ALA A 15 6.71 -7.87 -5.53
N GLY A 16 6.66 -8.77 -6.51
CA GLY A 16 5.65 -8.74 -7.57
C GLY A 16 4.23 -8.90 -7.03
N ARG A 17 4.01 -9.79 -6.04
CA ARG A 17 2.72 -9.94 -5.37
C ARG A 17 2.34 -8.69 -4.57
N ALA A 18 3.27 -8.15 -3.79
CA ALA A 18 3.05 -6.92 -3.03
C ALA A 18 2.69 -5.74 -3.94
N ARG A 19 3.41 -5.58 -5.04
CA ARG A 19 3.13 -4.54 -6.05
C ARG A 19 1.75 -4.70 -6.67
N ARG A 20 1.34 -5.91 -7.08
CA ARG A 20 0.01 -6.15 -7.65
C ARG A 20 -1.10 -5.82 -6.64
N ASN A 21 -0.97 -6.33 -5.41
CA ASN A 21 -1.93 -6.04 -4.35
C ASN A 21 -2.00 -4.54 -4.03
N TRP A 22 -0.87 -3.83 -4.11
CA TRP A 22 -0.86 -2.38 -3.92
C TRP A 22 -1.60 -1.68 -5.08
N LEU A 23 -1.31 -2.02 -6.34
CA LEU A 23 -1.99 -1.44 -7.49
C LEU A 23 -3.49 -1.72 -7.52
N ASP A 24 -3.93 -2.91 -7.08
CA ASP A 24 -5.35 -3.26 -7.02
C ASP A 24 -6.13 -2.39 -6.02
N ARG A 25 -5.45 -1.85 -5.00
CA ARG A 25 -6.02 -1.04 -3.93
C ARG A 25 -5.85 0.47 -4.14
N HIS A 26 -5.12 0.88 -5.17
CA HIS A 26 -4.83 2.29 -5.49
C HIS A 26 -5.06 2.54 -6.98
N GLN A 27 -6.31 2.38 -7.42
CA GLN A 27 -6.69 2.53 -8.83
C GLN A 27 -7.06 3.97 -9.17
N THR A 28 -7.56 4.73 -8.18
CA THR A 28 -7.87 6.14 -8.37
C THR A 28 -6.57 6.95 -8.45
N PRO A 29 -6.37 7.82 -9.47
CA PRO A 29 -5.14 8.62 -9.59
C PRO A 29 -4.82 9.45 -8.35
N ALA A 30 -5.85 10.01 -7.71
CA ALA A 30 -5.70 10.77 -6.47
C ALA A 30 -5.12 9.90 -5.34
N ASN A 31 -5.69 8.72 -5.09
CA ASN A 31 -5.20 7.80 -4.06
C ASN A 31 -3.76 7.35 -4.36
N TYR A 32 -3.47 6.97 -5.61
CA TYR A 32 -2.12 6.57 -6.04
C TYR A 32 -1.07 7.65 -5.72
N TRP A 33 -1.30 8.88 -6.16
CA TRP A 33 -0.32 9.97 -6.00
C TRP A 33 -0.22 10.45 -4.56
N ILE A 34 -1.33 10.50 -3.83
CA ILE A 34 -1.33 10.82 -2.41
C ILE A 34 -0.47 9.81 -1.64
N HIS A 35 -0.56 8.50 -1.92
CA HIS A 35 0.29 7.50 -1.27
C HIS A 35 1.76 7.58 -1.71
N MET A 36 2.02 7.93 -2.96
CA MET A 36 3.40 8.18 -3.43
C MET A 36 4.08 9.31 -2.66
N LEU A 37 3.33 10.25 -2.08
CA LEU A 37 3.86 11.28 -1.17
C LEU A 37 3.79 10.86 0.29
N GLY A 38 2.66 10.29 0.72
CA GLY A 38 2.38 9.96 2.11
C GLY A 38 3.26 8.86 2.68
N ILE A 39 3.59 7.83 1.88
CA ILE A 39 4.46 6.72 2.32
C ILE A 39 5.89 7.24 2.56
N PRO A 40 6.58 7.90 1.61
CA PRO A 40 7.90 8.46 1.87
C PRO A 40 7.92 9.46 3.03
N LEU A 41 6.91 10.31 3.15
CA LEU A 41 6.82 11.27 4.25
C LEU A 41 6.74 10.57 5.61
N ALA A 42 5.86 9.58 5.75
CA ALA A 42 5.73 8.81 6.99
C ALA A 42 7.02 8.06 7.33
N PHE A 43 7.68 7.46 6.33
CA PHE A 43 8.96 6.77 6.50
C PHE A 43 10.09 7.74 6.89
N ALA A 44 10.15 8.92 6.28
CA ALA A 44 11.15 9.95 6.61
C ALA A 44 10.96 10.51 8.03
N GLY A 45 9.75 10.44 8.58
CA GLY A 45 9.49 10.83 9.96
C GLY A 45 10.26 9.99 10.99
N ILE A 46 10.58 8.73 10.70
CA ILE A 46 11.35 7.86 11.61
C ILE A 46 12.76 8.40 11.87
N PRO A 47 13.64 8.61 10.87
CA PRO A 47 14.95 9.21 11.12
C PRO A 47 14.84 10.63 11.68
N LEU A 48 13.85 11.42 11.25
CA LEU A 48 13.63 12.79 11.76
C LEU A 48 13.38 12.85 13.27
N LEU A 49 12.85 11.79 13.90
CA LEU A 49 12.74 11.72 15.37
C LEU A 49 14.09 11.76 16.09
N PHE A 50 15.19 11.41 15.39
CA PHE A 50 16.52 11.29 15.97
C PHE A 50 17.51 12.33 15.45
N VAL A 51 17.26 12.93 14.27
CA VAL A 51 18.19 13.89 13.63
C VAL A 51 17.70 15.33 13.63
N ALA A 52 16.44 15.57 14.03
CA ALA A 52 15.83 16.89 14.11
C ALA A 52 15.01 17.01 15.40
N GLU A 53 14.43 18.19 15.64
CA GLU A 53 13.46 18.33 16.72
C GLU A 53 12.31 17.33 16.55
N TRP A 54 11.97 16.63 17.64
CA TRP A 54 11.07 15.47 17.62
C TRP A 54 9.72 15.74 16.93
N TYR A 55 9.22 16.98 17.00
CA TYR A 55 7.94 17.35 16.41
C TYR A 55 7.97 17.32 14.87
N TRP A 56 9.13 17.45 14.23
CA TRP A 56 9.25 17.22 12.78
C TRP A 56 9.07 15.75 12.43
N GLY A 57 9.66 14.85 13.22
CA GLY A 57 9.47 13.41 13.05
C GLY A 57 8.02 12.99 13.28
N VAL A 58 7.43 13.42 14.40
CA VAL A 58 6.00 13.16 14.70
C VAL A 58 5.09 13.76 13.63
N GLY A 59 5.34 15.01 13.23
CA GLY A 59 4.56 15.70 12.20
C GLY A 59 4.61 14.99 10.85
N ALA A 60 5.78 14.51 10.44
CA ALA A 60 5.95 13.73 9.20
C ALA A 60 5.23 12.37 9.27
N ILE A 61 5.30 11.65 10.40
CA ILE A 61 4.57 10.38 10.58
C ILE A 61 3.06 10.62 10.53
N VAL A 62 2.55 11.55 11.33
CA VAL A 62 1.12 11.85 11.41
C VAL A 62 0.60 12.41 10.08
N GLY A 63 1.31 13.36 9.48
CA GLY A 63 0.95 13.96 8.19
C GLY A 63 0.99 12.94 7.05
N GLY A 64 2.05 12.13 6.98
CA GLY A 64 2.17 11.06 5.98
C GLY A 64 1.07 10.00 6.12
N TYR A 65 0.70 9.63 7.34
CA TYR A 65 -0.42 8.71 7.59
C TYR A 65 -1.77 9.35 7.26
N LEU A 66 -1.97 10.63 7.59
CA LEU A 66 -3.19 11.37 7.24
C LEU A 66 -3.40 11.42 5.73
N LEU A 67 -2.33 11.69 4.96
CA LEU A 67 -2.37 11.63 3.50
C LEU A 67 -2.83 10.25 3.02
N GLN A 68 -2.21 9.18 3.50
CA GLN A 68 -2.60 7.81 3.13
C GLN A 68 -4.06 7.51 3.48
N TRP A 69 -4.52 7.94 4.65
CA TRP A 69 -5.92 7.80 5.04
C TRP A 69 -6.86 8.55 4.10
N ILE A 70 -6.55 9.80 3.73
CA ILE A 70 -7.32 10.58 2.75
C ILE A 70 -7.40 9.85 1.41
N GLY A 71 -6.28 9.31 0.92
CA GLY A 71 -6.23 8.52 -0.31
C GLY A 71 -7.22 7.34 -0.26
N HIS A 72 -7.18 6.56 0.83
CA HIS A 72 -8.09 5.42 1.02
C HIS A 72 -9.56 5.85 1.13
N ARG A 73 -9.85 7.01 1.75
CA ARG A 73 -11.21 7.57 1.79
C ARG A 73 -11.72 7.95 0.39
N ILE A 74 -10.87 8.51 -0.46
CA ILE A 74 -11.19 8.84 -1.85
C ILE A 74 -11.40 7.56 -2.67
N GLU A 75 -10.53 6.57 -2.50
CA GLU A 75 -10.64 5.27 -3.18
C GLU A 75 -11.91 4.52 -2.76
N GLY A 76 -12.34 4.65 -1.49
CA GLY A 76 -13.49 3.94 -0.94
C GLY A 76 -13.13 2.55 -0.38
N ASN A 77 -11.88 2.35 0.06
CA ASN A 77 -11.43 1.11 0.69
C ASN A 77 -10.80 1.35 2.07
N ASP A 78 -10.60 0.27 2.80
CA ASP A 78 -9.98 0.30 4.12
C ASP A 78 -8.46 0.46 4.03
N VAL A 79 -7.92 1.21 4.98
CA VAL A 79 -6.47 1.34 5.21
C VAL A 79 -5.88 -0.04 5.55
N GLY A 80 -4.69 -0.34 5.01
CA GLY A 80 -4.10 -1.69 5.07
C GLY A 80 -3.95 -2.25 6.49
N GLU A 81 -3.52 -1.39 7.40
CA GLU A 81 -3.29 -1.65 8.81
C GLU A 81 -4.59 -1.94 9.57
N PHE A 82 -5.72 -1.38 9.13
CA PHE A 82 -7.02 -1.60 9.75
C PHE A 82 -7.70 -2.88 9.26
N ILE A 83 -7.35 -3.40 8.10
CA ILE A 83 -7.89 -4.68 7.59
C ILE A 83 -7.66 -5.84 8.57
N PRO A 84 -6.43 -6.15 9.04
CA PRO A 84 -6.22 -7.24 9.98
C PRO A 84 -6.92 -6.98 11.32
N VAL A 85 -6.95 -5.73 11.80
CA VAL A 85 -7.67 -5.35 13.03
C VAL A 85 -9.17 -5.61 12.89
N LYS A 86 -9.79 -5.18 11.78
CA LYS A 86 -11.20 -5.43 11.49
C LYS A 86 -11.51 -6.91 11.39
N ARG A 87 -10.66 -7.70 10.72
CA ARG A 87 -10.81 -9.16 10.64
C ARG A 87 -10.76 -9.82 12.01
N LEU A 88 -9.84 -9.39 12.87
CA LEU A 88 -9.73 -9.89 14.24
C LEU A 88 -11.00 -9.61 15.05
N LEU A 89 -11.65 -8.47 14.80
CA LEU A 89 -12.87 -8.03 15.47
C LEU A 89 -14.17 -8.51 14.79
N GLY A 90 -14.09 -9.28 13.69
CA GLY A 90 -15.27 -9.72 12.93
C GLY A 90 -16.02 -8.58 12.20
N LEU A 91 -15.36 -7.44 11.99
CA LEU A 91 -15.95 -6.28 11.32
C LEU A 91 -15.90 -6.40 9.78
N PRO A 92 -16.83 -5.76 9.05
CA PRO A 92 -16.80 -5.73 7.60
C PRO A 92 -15.54 -5.05 7.07
N VAL A 93 -14.94 -5.67 6.04
CA VAL A 93 -13.70 -5.25 5.41
C VAL A 93 -13.94 -4.92 3.94
N VAL A 94 -13.47 -3.76 3.52
CA VAL A 94 -13.43 -3.34 2.11
C VAL A 94 -11.97 -3.26 1.68
N ALA A 95 -11.42 -4.35 1.14
CA ALA A 95 -10.01 -4.38 0.72
C ALA A 95 -9.78 -3.65 -0.62
N ILE A 96 -10.67 -3.87 -1.57
CA ILE A 96 -10.73 -3.21 -2.89
C ILE A 96 -12.09 -2.52 -2.95
N ALA A 97 -12.13 -1.29 -3.43
CA ALA A 97 -13.38 -0.52 -3.46
C ALA A 97 -14.39 -1.15 -4.43
N PRO A 98 -15.70 -1.16 -4.12
CA PRO A 98 -16.70 -1.91 -4.91
C PRO A 98 -16.81 -1.50 -6.38
N GLN A 99 -16.49 -0.25 -6.70
CA GLN A 99 -16.51 0.28 -8.06
C GLN A 99 -15.29 -0.14 -8.91
N HIS A 100 -14.26 -0.72 -8.29
CA HIS A 100 -13.04 -1.14 -8.95
C HIS A 100 -12.98 -2.66 -9.10
N LYS A 101 -12.49 -3.14 -10.25
CA LYS A 101 -12.22 -4.57 -10.47
C LYS A 101 -10.75 -4.86 -10.15
N PRO A 102 -10.41 -6.00 -9.54
CA PRO A 102 -9.02 -6.43 -9.45
C PRO A 102 -8.38 -6.47 -10.84
N ARG A 103 -7.18 -5.89 -11.00
CA ARG A 103 -6.49 -5.81 -12.30
C ARG A 103 -6.17 -7.19 -12.88
N ALA A 104 -6.09 -8.22 -12.04
CA ALA A 104 -5.97 -9.61 -12.48
C ALA A 104 -7.14 -10.09 -13.35
N LEU A 105 -8.34 -9.51 -13.20
CA LEU A 105 -9.51 -9.83 -14.01
C LEU A 105 -9.51 -9.09 -15.37
N GLU A 106 -8.65 -8.10 -15.54
CA GLU A 106 -8.53 -7.32 -16.77
C GLU A 106 -7.42 -7.82 -17.70
N ALA A 107 -6.51 -8.67 -17.19
CA ALA A 107 -5.50 -9.29 -18.03
C ALA A 107 -6.16 -10.24 -19.03
N PRO A 108 -5.87 -10.14 -20.34
CA PRO A 108 -6.39 -11.09 -21.31
C PRO A 108 -5.99 -12.49 -20.89
N ALA A 109 -6.95 -13.43 -20.93
CA ALA A 109 -6.67 -14.84 -20.71
C ALA A 109 -5.51 -15.22 -21.64
N VAL A 110 -4.36 -15.58 -21.04
CA VAL A 110 -3.22 -16.09 -21.80
C VAL A 110 -3.75 -17.32 -22.51
N LYS A 111 -3.94 -17.23 -23.83
CA LYS A 111 -4.28 -18.40 -24.65
C LYS A 111 -3.06 -19.32 -24.56
N GLU A 112 -3.26 -20.49 -23.97
CA GLU A 112 -2.30 -21.60 -23.97
C GLU A 112 -2.00 -22.07 -25.40
#